data_AF-A0A1I7GTB7-F1
#
_entry.id   AF-A0A1I7GTB7-F1
#
_cell.length_a   1.000
_cell.length_b   1.000
_cell.length_c   1.000
_cell.angle_alpha   90.00
_cell.angle_beta   90.00
_cell.angle_gamma   90.00
#
_symmetry.space_group_name_H-M   'P 1'
#
loop_
_entity.id
_entity.type
_entity.pdbx_description
1 polymer ?
#
loop_
_entity_poly.entity_id
_entity_poly.type
_entity_poly.pdbx_seq_one_letter_code
_entity_poly.pdbx_strand_id
1 'polypeptide(L)'
;MSRLGHTRDKIYKTVARQLHGVVPCWVCGEHVTREAATLEHIQPLSEGGNSHAENLAISHEICNGQRHAAGQVPASATLPGRVQRRHAATAGAGKA
;
A
#
# COMPACT_ATOMS: atom_id res chain seq x y z
N MET A 1 -13.35 13.30 4.03
CA MET A 1 -12.13 12.66 3.49
C MET A 1 -11.33 12.08 4.65
N SER A 2 -10.76 10.87 4.51
CA SER A 2 -10.00 10.22 5.58
C SER A 2 -8.63 10.89 5.78
N ARG A 3 -8.03 10.73 6.98
CA ARG A 3 -6.68 11.23 7.30
C ARG A 3 -5.63 10.79 6.27
N LEU A 4 -5.75 9.56 5.77
CA LEU A 4 -4.91 8.98 4.71
C LEU A 4 -5.07 9.70 3.37
N GLY A 5 -6.30 10.08 2.99
CA GLY A 5 -6.54 10.83 1.75
C GLY A 5 -5.89 12.21 1.77
N HIS A 6 -5.89 12.89 2.91
CA HIS A 6 -5.18 14.17 3.07
C HIS A 6 -3.67 14.02 2.96
N THR A 7 -3.09 12.97 3.55
CA THR A 7 -1.66 12.67 3.43
C THR A 7 -1.27 12.37 1.99
N ARG A 8 -2.04 11.52 1.29
CA ARG A 8 -1.81 11.21 -0.13
C ARG A 8 -1.74 12.48 -0.98
N ASP A 9 -2.77 13.32 -0.86
CA ASP A 9 -2.85 14.56 -1.63
C ASP A 9 -1.70 15.52 -1.31
N LYS A 10 -1.26 15.57 -0.05
CA LYS A 10 -0.09 16.38 0.36
C LYS A 10 1.18 15.85 -0.29
N ILE A 11 1.47 14.55 -0.18
CA ILE A 11 2.66 13.93 -0.76
C ILE A 11 2.66 14.12 -2.28
N TYR A 12 1.54 13.82 -2.96
CA TYR A 12 1.40 13.99 -4.41
C TYR A 12 1.74 15.42 -4.84
N LYS A 13 1.14 16.43 -4.19
CA LYS A 13 1.38 17.84 -4.53
C LYS A 13 2.83 18.25 -4.26
N THR A 14 3.46 17.74 -3.20
CA THR A 14 4.87 18.01 -2.91
C THR A 14 5.77 17.44 -4.00
N VAL A 15 5.59 16.17 -4.38
CA VAL A 15 6.39 15.53 -5.43
C VAL A 15 6.18 16.23 -6.77
N ALA A 16 4.92 16.52 -7.14
CA ALA A 16 4.60 17.24 -8.37
C ALA A 16 5.30 18.61 -8.42
N ARG A 17 5.36 19.34 -7.30
CA ARG A 17 6.06 20.64 -7.24
C ARG A 17 7.57 20.48 -7.42
N GLN A 18 8.17 19.43 -6.85
CA GLN A 18 9.60 19.19 -6.93
C GLN A 18 10.04 18.69 -8.32
N LEU A 19 9.16 17.98 -9.03
CA LEU A 19 9.45 17.31 -10.29
C LEU A 19 8.64 17.90 -11.46
N HIS A 20 8.40 19.22 -11.43
CA HIS A 20 7.81 19.98 -12.54
C HIS A 20 6.48 19.43 -13.08
N GLY A 21 5.62 18.95 -12.18
CA GLY A 21 4.31 18.39 -12.48
C GLY A 21 4.32 16.88 -12.69
N VAL A 22 5.49 16.25 -12.80
CA VAL A 22 5.61 14.80 -12.96
C VAL A 22 5.68 14.15 -11.58
N VAL A 23 4.79 13.19 -11.32
CA VAL A 23 4.84 12.34 -10.12
C VAL A 23 5.20 10.93 -10.54
N PRO A 24 6.46 10.48 -10.34
CA PRO A 24 6.88 9.14 -10.71
C PRO A 24 6.35 8.10 -9.72
N CYS A 25 5.92 6.97 -10.26
CA CYS A 25 5.61 5.79 -9.47
C CYS A 25 6.90 5.26 -8.85
N TRP A 26 6.90 5.03 -7.54
CA TRP A 26 8.08 4.49 -6.87
C TRP A 26 8.45 3.07 -7.32
N VAL A 27 7.50 2.31 -7.88
CA VAL A 27 7.72 0.92 -8.33
C VAL A 27 8.27 0.88 -9.76
N CYS A 28 7.63 1.57 -10.70
CA CYS A 28 7.97 1.47 -12.13
C CYS A 28 8.59 2.75 -12.74
N GLY A 29 8.61 3.86 -12.01
CA GLY A 29 9.14 5.16 -12.48
C GLY A 29 8.18 5.98 -13.34
N GLU A 30 7.15 5.37 -13.93
CA GLU A 30 6.18 6.04 -14.81
C GLU A 30 5.31 7.07 -14.08
N HIS A 31 4.80 8.06 -14.81
CA HIS A 31 3.95 9.08 -14.21
C HIS A 31 2.63 8.50 -13.67
N VAL A 32 2.28 8.88 -12.43
CA VAL A 32 1.02 8.55 -11.77
C VAL A 32 0.12 9.79 -11.79
N THR A 33 -1.09 9.64 -12.33
CA THR A 33 -2.11 10.70 -12.24
C THR A 33 -2.62 10.83 -10.80
N ARG A 34 -3.18 11.99 -10.46
CA ARG A 34 -3.67 12.25 -9.09
C ARG A 34 -4.78 11.28 -8.69
N GLU A 35 -5.61 10.87 -9.64
CA GLU A 35 -6.75 9.98 -9.44
C GLU A 35 -6.28 8.54 -9.20
N ALA A 36 -5.24 8.10 -9.91
CA ALA A 36 -4.64 6.77 -9.79
C ALA A 36 -3.58 6.66 -8.68
N ALA A 37 -3.23 7.79 -8.05
CA ALA A 37 -2.24 7.83 -6.99
C ALA A 37 -2.71 7.08 -5.75
N THR A 38 -1.92 6.09 -5.34
CA THR A 38 -2.02 5.45 -4.03
C THR A 38 -0.84 5.87 -3.17
N LEU A 39 -1.03 5.74 -1.85
CA LEU A 39 -0.01 6.03 -0.86
C LEU A 39 0.53 4.69 -0.33
N GLU A 40 1.84 4.49 -0.45
CA GLU A 40 2.49 3.24 -0.10
C GLU A 40 3.65 3.45 0.88
N HIS A 41 3.90 2.48 1.74
CA HIS A 41 5.05 2.49 2.63
C HIS A 41 6.29 1.98 1.90
N ILE A 42 7.41 2.71 2.03
CA ILE A 42 8.69 2.28 1.44
C ILE A 42 9.19 1.01 2.16
N GLN A 43 9.26 1.08 3.48
CA GLN A 43 9.46 -0.07 4.36
C GLN A 43 8.11 -0.47 4.99
N PRO A 44 7.67 -1.73 4.87
CA PRO A 44 6.43 -2.21 5.49
C PRO A 44 6.43 -2.00 7.01
N LEU A 45 5.25 -1.70 7.58
CA LEU A 45 5.09 -1.57 9.04
C LEU A 45 5.48 -2.85 9.80
N SER A 46 5.26 -4.03 9.19
CA SER A 46 5.63 -5.32 9.75
C SER A 46 7.15 -5.53 9.88
N GLU A 47 7.92 -4.81 9.08
CA GLU A 47 9.38 -4.89 9.04
C GLU A 47 10.04 -3.72 9.79
N GLY A 48 9.27 -2.97 10.58
CA GLY A 48 9.75 -1.82 11.35
C GLY A 48 9.59 -0.46 10.65
N GLY A 49 8.87 -0.40 9.51
CA GLY A 49 8.51 0.85 8.87
C GLY A 49 7.56 1.71 9.71
N ASN A 50 7.40 2.97 9.31
CA ASN A 50 6.55 3.95 10.01
C ASN A 50 5.62 4.69 9.03
N SER A 51 4.67 5.49 9.54
CA SER A 51 3.75 6.28 8.70
C SER A 51 4.17 7.75 8.52
N HIS A 52 5.45 8.07 8.69
CA HIS A 52 5.99 9.41 8.45
C HIS A 52 6.22 9.63 6.95
N ALA A 53 6.22 10.90 6.53
CA ALA A 53 6.33 11.28 5.12
C ALA A 53 7.59 10.74 4.42
N GLU A 54 8.68 10.54 5.16
CA GLU A 54 9.94 9.95 4.69
C GLU A 54 9.83 8.48 4.29
N ASN A 55 8.89 7.73 4.89
CA ASN A 55 8.64 6.33 4.59
C ASN A 55 7.41 6.14 3.70
N LEU A 56 6.92 7.22 3.07
CA LEU A 56 5.74 7.19 2.22
C LEU A 56 6.08 7.59 0.79
N ALA A 57 5.56 6.83 -0.17
CA ALA A 57 5.75 7.05 -1.59
C ALA A 57 4.42 7.01 -2.35
N ILE A 58 4.42 7.58 -3.56
CA ILE A 58 3.30 7.46 -4.51
C ILE A 58 3.56 6.29 -5.46
N SER A 59 2.53 5.50 -5.71
CA SER A 59 2.54 4.46 -6.73
C SER A 59 1.18 4.31 -7.38
N HIS A 60 1.13 3.68 -8.56
CA HIS A 60 -0.13 3.25 -9.18
C HIS A 60 -0.80 2.19 -8.30
N GLU A 61 -2.13 2.13 -8.34
CA GLU A 61 -2.92 1.08 -7.67
C GLU A 61 -2.44 -0.33 -8.02
N ILE A 62 -2.19 -0.61 -9.30
CA ILE A 62 -1.74 -1.93 -9.78
C ILE A 62 -0.35 -2.25 -9.25
N CYS A 63 0.60 -1.31 -9.34
CA CYS A 63 1.96 -1.50 -8.85
C CYS A 63 1.99 -1.74 -7.34
N ASN A 64 1.16 -1.02 -6.59
CA ASN A 64 1.01 -1.24 -5.16
C ASN A 64 0.47 -2.64 -4.86
N GLY A 65 -0.65 -3.02 -5.50
CA GLY A 65 -1.27 -4.32 -5.31
C GLY A 65 -0.35 -5.50 -5.65
N GLN A 66 0.43 -5.40 -6.72
CA GLN A 66 1.37 -6.45 -7.14
C GLN A 66 2.56 -6.61 -6.19
N ARG A 67 3.04 -5.52 -5.59
CA ARG A 67 4.19 -5.54 -4.67
C ARG A 67 3.94 -6.43 -3.46
N HIS A 68 2.72 -6.39 -2.92
CA HIS A 68 2.32 -7.22 -1.77
C HIS A 68 1.84 -8.62 -2.18
N ALA A 69 1.48 -8.82 -3.45
CA ALA A 69 1.02 -10.09 -3.98
C ALA A 69 2.14 -11.12 -4.21
N ALA A 70 3.42 -10.76 -4.00
CA ALA A 70 4.55 -11.69 -4.11
C ALA A 70 4.59 -12.78 -3.01
N GLY A 71 3.65 -12.77 -2.06
CA GLY A 71 3.48 -13.85 -1.07
C GLY A 71 2.76 -15.07 -1.65
N GLN A 72 3.18 -16.27 -1.26
CA GLN A 72 2.43 -17.50 -1.54
C GLN A 72 1.02 -17.36 -0.97
N VAL A 73 0.01 -17.19 -1.83
CA VAL A 73 -1.38 -17.18 -1.38
C VAL A 73 -1.88 -18.63 -1.39
N PRO A 74 -2.16 -19.25 -0.23
CA PRO A 74 -2.66 -20.61 -0.21
C PRO A 74 -4.01 -20.68 -0.91
N ALA A 75 -4.17 -21.65 -1.80
CA ALA A 75 -5.45 -21.95 -2.42
C ALA A 75 -6.46 -22.36 -1.35
N SER A 76 -7.72 -21.96 -1.52
CA SER A 76 -8.79 -22.38 -0.63
C SER A 76 -8.99 -23.88 -0.73
N ALA A 77 -8.86 -24.59 0.40
CA ALA A 77 -9.15 -26.03 0.48
C ALA A 77 -10.64 -26.35 0.23
N THR A 78 -11.53 -25.36 0.31
CA THR A 78 -12.98 -25.56 0.25
C THR A 78 -13.60 -25.14 -1.08
N LEU A 79 -12.96 -24.26 -1.86
CA LEU A 79 -13.54 -23.71 -3.09
C LEU A 79 -12.49 -23.56 -4.19
N PRO A 80 -12.64 -24.29 -5.32
CA PRO A 80 -11.77 -24.15 -6.49
C PRO A 80 -11.73 -22.69 -7.00
N GLY A 81 -10.53 -22.22 -7.36
CA GLY A 81 -10.33 -20.87 -7.90
C GLY A 81 -10.41 -19.73 -6.88
N ARG A 82 -10.52 -20.02 -5.58
CA ARG A 82 -10.46 -19.00 -4.51
C ARG A 82 -9.20 -19.14 -3.67
N VAL A 83 -8.80 -18.02 -3.07
CA VAL A 83 -7.73 -17.96 -2.07
C VAL A 83 -8.28 -18.30 -0.68
N GLN A 84 -7.49 -18.98 0.15
CA GLN A 84 -7.85 -19.25 1.53
C GLN A 84 -7.98 -17.92 2.28
N ARG A 85 -9.14 -17.70 2.91
CA ARG A 85 -9.29 -16.51 3.76
C ARG A 85 -8.31 -16.63 4.92
N ARG A 86 -7.51 -15.59 5.13
CA ARG A 86 -6.69 -15.45 6.32
C ARG A 86 -7.65 -15.46 7.52
N HIS A 87 -7.66 -16.52 8.32
CA HIS A 87 -8.45 -16.54 9.54
C HIS A 87 -7.95 -15.39 10.40
N ALA A 88 -8.84 -14.45 10.74
CA ALA A 88 -8.54 -13.43 11.72
C ALA A 88 -8.16 -14.17 13.00
N ALA A 89 -6.89 -14.07 13.42
CA ALA A 89 -6.44 -14.61 14.69
C ALA A 89 -7.39 -14.06 15.76
N THR A 90 -8.10 -14.97 16.43
CA THR A 90 -9.01 -14.67 17.52
C THR A 90 -8.24 -13.90 18.60
N ALA A 91 -8.54 -12.61 18.71
CA ALA A 91 -8.21 -11.85 19.90
C ALA A 91 -9.00 -12.43 21.07
N GLY A 92 -8.30 -12.97 22.07
CA GLY A 92 -8.80 -13.17 23.43
C GLY A 92 -9.35 -14.57 23.75
N ALA A 93 -8.57 -15.35 24.51
CA ALA A 93 -9.09 -16.28 25.51
C ALA A 93 -8.16 -16.22 26.72
N GLY A 94 -8.72 -15.81 27.85
CA GLY A 94 -8.00 -15.47 29.08
C GLY A 94 -7.36 -16.66 29.81
N LYS A 95 -6.30 -16.34 30.54
CA LYS A 95 -5.90 -16.96 31.82
C LYS A 95 -6.32 -15.93 32.90
N ALA A 96 -6.90 -16.26 34.05
CA ALA A 96 -7.02 -17.50 34.81
C ALA A 96 -8.39 -17.53 35.52
#